data_AF-A0A1A8ZD69-F1
#
_entry.id   AF-A0A1A8ZD69-F1
#
_cell.length_a   1.000
_cell.length_b   1.000
_cell.length_c   1.000
_cell.angle_alpha   90.00
_cell.angle_beta   90.00
_cell.angle_gamma   90.00
#
_symmetry.space_group_name_H-M   'P 1'
#
loop_
_entity.id
_entity.type
_entity.pdbx_description
1 polymer ?
#
loop_
_entity_poly.entity_id
_entity_poly.type
_entity_poly.pdbx_seq_one_letter_code
_entity_poly.pdbx_strand_id
1 'polypeptide(L)'
;MNITRLAARLAVGATAAAVATTAVALPAQAATREPGTRSLAAVLTADTSGFDHNSRDFDVLTAAVKAVLQAKPDSPVKVLADGTVALTAFVPTDYAFRELVRDLTHARTLPGEQAAFTAVAGLGIDTVEDVLLYHVVPGATIDRRAALKADGADLTTAAGATVEVDVRHCWYGRQVRLIDADTSDRDARVVVFDINKGNKQIAHAVDRVLRPVDLP
;
A
#
# COMPACT_ATOMS: atom_id res chain seq x y z
N MET A 1 -3.76 88.56 -30.75
CA MET A 1 -2.66 88.37 -29.79
C MET A 1 -1.52 87.72 -30.55
N ASN A 2 -0.42 88.46 -30.74
CA ASN A 2 0.83 88.03 -31.40
C ASN A 2 1.38 86.77 -30.67
N ILE A 3 2.28 85.91 -31.16
CA ILE A 3 3.63 86.14 -31.69
C ILE A 3 4.12 84.82 -32.35
N THR A 4 4.93 84.98 -33.40
CA THR A 4 5.83 84.06 -34.13
C THR A 4 6.73 83.10 -33.33
N ARG A 5 7.19 82.01 -33.98
CA ARG A 5 8.62 81.59 -34.20
C ARG A 5 8.69 80.07 -34.53
N LEU A 6 9.09 79.66 -35.74
CA LEU A 6 10.46 79.38 -36.25
C LEU A 6 11.19 78.17 -35.62
N ALA A 7 11.26 77.11 -36.43
CA ALA A 7 12.37 76.19 -36.73
C ALA A 7 13.38 75.76 -35.63
N ALA A 8 13.62 74.44 -35.55
CA ALA A 8 14.98 73.87 -35.53
C ALA A 8 14.97 72.37 -35.91
N ARG A 9 15.82 72.01 -36.88
CA ARG A 9 16.21 70.65 -37.27
C ARG A 9 17.32 70.16 -36.32
N LEU A 10 17.33 68.87 -35.97
CA LEU A 10 18.50 68.04 -35.58
C LEU A 10 18.01 66.57 -35.72
N ALA A 11 18.35 65.80 -36.76
CA ALA A 11 19.63 65.14 -37.08
C ALA A 11 19.98 63.95 -36.17
N VAL A 12 19.97 62.75 -36.78
CA VAL A 12 20.82 61.56 -36.56
C VAL A 12 20.52 60.65 -35.35
N GLY A 13 20.38 59.35 -35.62
CA GLY A 13 20.62 58.31 -34.61
C GLY A 13 20.04 56.92 -34.93
N ALA A 14 20.77 56.13 -35.70
CA ALA A 14 20.80 54.66 -35.77
C ALA A 14 19.53 53.85 -35.42
N THR A 15 18.93 53.21 -36.42
CA THR A 15 18.09 52.02 -36.23
C THR A 15 18.96 50.86 -35.74
N ALA A 16 19.06 50.68 -34.42
CA ALA A 16 19.51 49.42 -33.86
C ALA A 16 18.35 48.42 -33.98
N ALA A 17 18.47 47.46 -34.90
CA ALA A 17 17.59 46.29 -34.94
C ALA A 17 17.86 45.45 -33.69
N ALA A 18 17.05 45.67 -32.65
CA ALA A 18 17.03 44.78 -31.49
C ALA A 18 16.41 43.46 -31.93
N VAL A 19 17.25 42.45 -32.20
CA VAL A 19 16.83 41.07 -32.31
C VAL A 19 16.37 40.64 -30.92
N ALA A 20 15.07 40.72 -30.66
CA ALA A 20 14.47 40.17 -29.47
C ALA A 20 14.53 38.64 -29.58
N THR A 21 15.57 38.03 -29.00
CA THR A 21 15.58 36.60 -28.72
C THR A 21 14.57 36.34 -27.62
N THR A 22 13.34 36.00 -28.00
CA THR A 22 12.37 35.41 -27.07
C THR A 22 12.93 34.06 -26.64
N ALA A 23 13.60 34.02 -25.50
CA ALA A 23 13.92 32.79 -24.80
C ALA A 23 12.59 32.14 -24.42
N VAL A 24 12.14 31.18 -25.22
CA VAL A 24 11.01 30.32 -24.86
C VAL A 24 11.51 29.48 -23.69
N ALA A 25 11.09 29.84 -22.48
CA ALA A 25 11.30 29.01 -21.31
C ALA A 25 10.53 27.70 -21.55
N LEU A 26 11.24 26.64 -21.92
CA LEU A 26 10.65 25.30 -21.93
C LEU A 26 10.22 24.98 -20.49
N PRO A 27 9.00 24.47 -20.26
CA PRO A 27 8.61 24.04 -18.94
C PRO A 27 9.59 22.93 -18.51
N ALA A 28 10.21 23.09 -17.35
CA ALA A 28 10.98 22.01 -16.76
C ALA A 28 10.01 20.83 -16.52
N GLN A 29 10.06 19.80 -17.36
CA GLN A 29 9.43 18.53 -17.04
C GLN A 29 10.10 18.01 -15.78
N ALA A 30 9.40 18.10 -14.64
CA ALA A 30 9.74 17.32 -13.48
C ALA A 30 9.68 15.85 -13.90
N ALA A 31 10.84 15.20 -14.00
CA ALA A 31 10.91 13.78 -14.27
C ALA A 31 10.17 13.04 -13.16
N THR A 32 8.94 12.62 -13.42
CA THR A 32 8.26 11.62 -12.62
C THR A 32 9.08 10.36 -12.75
N ARG A 33 9.82 10.03 -11.68
CA ARG A 33 10.59 8.78 -11.62
C ARG A 33 9.60 7.63 -11.76
N GLU A 34 9.75 6.83 -12.80
CA GLU A 34 8.97 5.61 -13.00
C GLU A 34 9.04 4.73 -11.74
N PRO A 35 7.92 4.16 -11.26
CA PRO A 35 7.92 3.28 -10.11
C PRO A 35 8.84 2.08 -10.33
N GLY A 36 9.61 1.71 -9.31
CA GLY A 36 10.42 0.51 -9.31
C GLY A 36 9.56 -0.76 -9.37
N THR A 37 10.24 -1.89 -9.61
CA THR A 37 9.60 -3.21 -9.77
C THR A 37 10.06 -4.20 -8.71
N ARG A 38 10.50 -3.73 -7.54
CA ARG A 38 10.77 -4.65 -6.41
C ARG A 38 9.43 -5.24 -5.96
N SER A 39 9.35 -6.57 -5.91
CA SER A 39 8.15 -7.28 -5.46
C SER A 39 8.01 -7.27 -3.95
N LEU A 40 6.78 -7.39 -3.46
CA LEU A 40 6.50 -7.50 -2.03
C LEU A 40 7.07 -8.79 -1.45
N ALA A 41 7.04 -9.90 -2.19
CA ALA A 41 7.70 -11.13 -1.77
C ALA A 41 9.17 -10.87 -1.42
N ALA A 42 9.91 -10.15 -2.27
CA ALA A 42 11.32 -9.83 -2.03
C ALA A 42 11.56 -8.84 -0.87
N VAL A 43 10.54 -8.10 -0.43
CA VAL A 43 10.61 -7.22 0.74
C VAL A 43 10.28 -7.99 2.02
N LEU A 44 9.22 -8.79 1.99
CA LEU A 44 8.76 -9.57 3.15
C LEU A 44 9.72 -10.71 3.48
N THR A 45 10.37 -11.33 2.48
CA THR A 45 11.40 -12.37 2.70
C THR A 45 12.80 -11.80 2.87
N ALA A 46 12.96 -10.47 2.99
CA ALA A 46 14.27 -9.89 3.25
C ALA A 46 14.73 -10.18 4.69
N ASP A 47 13.77 -10.41 5.59
CA ASP A 47 14.02 -10.93 6.91
C ASP A 47 14.24 -12.46 6.85
N THR A 48 15.19 -12.92 7.64
CA THR A 48 15.59 -14.34 7.72
C THR A 48 15.66 -14.84 9.15
N SER A 49 15.09 -14.09 10.10
CA SER A 49 14.91 -14.49 11.50
C SER A 49 14.16 -15.82 11.63
N GLY A 50 13.10 -16.01 10.85
CA GLY A 50 12.15 -17.10 11.05
C GLY A 50 11.34 -16.89 12.33
N PHE A 51 10.54 -17.89 12.72
CA PHE A 51 9.67 -17.77 13.90
C PHE A 51 10.45 -17.43 15.17
N ASP A 52 10.20 -16.24 15.72
CA ASP A 52 10.86 -15.71 16.89
C ASP A 52 9.87 -15.10 17.90
N HIS A 53 10.19 -13.96 18.51
CA HIS A 53 9.37 -13.26 19.50
C HIS A 53 8.96 -11.85 19.04
N ASN A 54 9.40 -11.41 17.87
CA ASN A 54 9.16 -10.11 17.31
C ASN A 54 7.82 -10.10 16.57
N SER A 55 6.77 -9.71 17.27
CA SER A 55 5.40 -9.77 16.74
C SER A 55 5.08 -8.75 15.63
N ARG A 56 6.09 -8.03 15.12
CA ARG A 56 5.96 -6.95 14.13
C ARG A 56 6.50 -7.31 12.75
N ASP A 57 7.18 -8.43 12.61
CA ASP A 57 7.57 -8.96 11.31
C ASP A 57 6.43 -9.78 10.70
N PHE A 58 6.78 -10.59 9.70
CA PHE A 58 5.88 -11.24 8.77
C PHE A 58 6.29 -12.69 8.52
N ASP A 59 6.89 -13.36 9.51
CA ASP A 59 7.36 -14.73 9.38
C ASP A 59 6.19 -15.71 9.17
N VAL A 60 5.08 -15.54 9.90
CA VAL A 60 3.87 -16.35 9.69
C VAL A 60 3.26 -16.12 8.31
N LEU A 61 3.17 -14.86 7.87
CA LEU A 61 2.68 -14.51 6.53
C LEU A 61 3.54 -15.15 5.44
N THR A 62 4.86 -15.03 5.58
CA THR A 62 5.84 -15.55 4.62
C THR A 62 5.76 -17.07 4.54
N ALA A 63 5.63 -17.74 5.68
CA ALA A 63 5.44 -19.18 5.73
C ALA A 63 4.11 -19.62 5.08
N ALA A 64 3.02 -18.89 5.31
CA ALA A 64 1.72 -19.16 4.70
C ALA A 64 1.76 -19.03 3.16
N VAL A 65 2.35 -17.95 2.64
CA VAL A 65 2.55 -17.76 1.19
C VAL A 65 3.39 -18.88 0.60
N LYS A 66 4.50 -19.27 1.25
CA LYS A 66 5.34 -20.39 0.81
C LYS A 66 4.55 -21.70 0.79
N ALA A 67 3.76 -21.99 1.81
CA ALA A 67 2.95 -23.20 1.88
C ALA A 67 1.90 -23.27 0.76
N VAL A 68 1.21 -22.16 0.49
CA VAL A 68 0.24 -22.07 -0.61
C VAL A 68 0.92 -22.27 -1.96
N LEU A 69 2.04 -21.59 -2.22
CA LEU A 69 2.75 -21.73 -3.50
C LEU A 69 3.40 -23.11 -3.70
N GLN A 70 3.78 -23.79 -2.62
CA GLN A 70 4.27 -25.18 -2.68
C GLN A 70 3.14 -26.16 -3.02
N ALA A 71 1.96 -25.98 -2.45
CA ALA A 71 0.80 -26.82 -2.71
C ALA A 71 0.10 -26.49 -4.05
N LYS A 72 0.08 -25.21 -4.42
CA LYS A 72 -0.56 -24.64 -5.62
C LYS A 72 0.39 -23.66 -6.33
N PRO A 73 1.32 -24.16 -7.15
CA PRO A 73 2.27 -23.30 -7.88
C PRO A 73 1.62 -22.26 -8.80
N ASP A 74 0.42 -22.56 -9.30
CA ASP A 74 -0.34 -21.68 -10.20
C ASP A 74 -1.27 -20.69 -9.48
N SER A 75 -1.26 -20.68 -8.13
CA SER A 75 -2.07 -19.81 -7.30
C SER A 75 -1.96 -18.33 -7.71
N PRO A 76 -3.06 -17.54 -7.69
CA PRO A 76 -2.99 -16.10 -7.92
C PRO A 76 -2.12 -15.36 -6.91
N VAL A 77 -1.82 -15.96 -5.75
CA VAL A 77 -0.89 -15.42 -4.73
C VAL A 77 0.50 -15.13 -5.32
N LYS A 78 0.89 -15.78 -6.42
CA LYS A 78 2.15 -15.50 -7.14
C LYS A 78 2.28 -14.05 -7.60
N VAL A 79 1.18 -13.30 -7.70
CA VAL A 79 1.21 -11.87 -8.03
C VAL A 79 2.04 -11.06 -7.03
N LEU A 80 2.13 -11.49 -5.77
CA LEU A 80 2.99 -10.85 -4.75
C LEU A 80 4.48 -10.97 -5.07
N ALA A 81 4.87 -11.92 -5.91
CA ALA A 81 6.23 -12.08 -6.39
C ALA A 81 6.49 -11.30 -7.71
N ASP A 82 5.44 -10.88 -8.43
CA ASP A 82 5.56 -10.13 -9.68
C ASP A 82 5.51 -8.62 -9.46
N GLY A 83 6.68 -8.03 -9.19
CA GLY A 83 6.82 -6.59 -8.97
C GLY A 83 6.50 -5.71 -10.17
N THR A 84 6.14 -6.27 -11.34
CA THR A 84 5.73 -5.50 -12.52
C THR A 84 4.24 -5.12 -12.49
N VAL A 85 3.45 -5.82 -11.68
CA VAL A 85 2.01 -5.60 -11.48
C VAL A 85 1.80 -4.59 -10.35
N ALA A 86 0.95 -3.60 -10.57
CA ALA A 86 0.56 -2.65 -9.54
C ALA A 86 -0.50 -3.27 -8.61
N LEU A 87 -0.25 -3.22 -7.30
CA LEU A 87 -1.20 -3.67 -6.28
C LEU A 87 -0.90 -3.03 -4.92
N THR A 88 -1.88 -3.10 -4.04
CA THR A 88 -1.76 -2.77 -2.62
C THR A 88 -2.07 -4.03 -1.81
N ALA A 89 -1.18 -4.43 -0.91
CA ALA A 89 -1.43 -5.53 0.01
C ALA A 89 -1.59 -5.02 1.45
N PHE A 90 -2.59 -5.50 2.16
CA PHE A 90 -2.71 -5.32 3.60
C PHE A 90 -2.05 -6.52 4.28
N VAL A 91 -0.84 -6.36 4.82
CA VAL A 91 -0.04 -7.50 5.29
C VAL A 91 -0.23 -7.68 6.80
N PRO A 92 -0.86 -8.77 7.26
CA PRO A 92 -1.00 -9.04 8.68
C PRO A 92 0.37 -9.32 9.30
N THR A 93 0.63 -8.72 10.44
CA THR A 93 1.85 -8.98 11.23
C THR A 93 1.75 -10.33 11.95
N ASP A 94 2.86 -10.79 12.48
CA ASP A 94 2.89 -12.00 13.32
C ASP A 94 2.00 -11.87 14.57
N TYR A 95 1.88 -10.66 15.13
CA TYR A 95 0.87 -10.35 16.15
C TYR A 95 -0.57 -10.62 15.66
N ALA A 96 -0.91 -10.21 14.44
CA ALA A 96 -2.26 -10.39 13.88
C ALA A 96 -2.63 -11.87 13.77
N PHE A 97 -1.71 -12.72 13.32
CA PHE A 97 -1.95 -14.16 13.26
C PHE A 97 -2.06 -14.80 14.63
N ARG A 98 -1.25 -14.35 15.59
CA ARG A 98 -1.32 -14.86 16.97
C ARG A 98 -2.62 -14.46 17.65
N GLU A 99 -3.12 -13.24 17.40
CA GLU A 99 -4.44 -12.80 17.85
C GLU A 99 -5.54 -13.64 17.20
N LEU A 100 -5.50 -13.86 15.88
CA LEU A 100 -6.45 -14.74 15.18
C LEU A 100 -6.51 -16.11 15.86
N VAL A 101 -5.37 -16.74 16.08
CA VAL A 101 -5.33 -18.09 16.66
C VAL A 101 -5.76 -18.10 18.12
N ARG A 102 -5.41 -17.05 18.89
CA ARG A 102 -5.93 -16.90 20.25
C ARG A 102 -7.45 -16.85 20.25
N ASP A 103 -8.03 -16.09 19.34
CA ASP A 103 -9.48 -15.87 19.27
C ASP A 103 -10.20 -17.15 18.83
N LEU A 104 -9.70 -17.85 17.79
CA LEU A 104 -10.21 -19.15 17.31
C LEU A 104 -10.10 -20.27 18.35
N THR A 105 -9.05 -20.27 19.18
CA THR A 105 -8.83 -21.31 20.20
C THR A 105 -9.36 -20.94 21.58
N HIS A 106 -9.93 -19.73 21.71
CA HIS A 106 -10.32 -19.12 22.98
C HIS A 106 -9.21 -19.17 24.05
N ALA A 107 -7.96 -19.03 23.61
CA ALA A 107 -6.80 -19.10 24.50
C ALA A 107 -6.71 -17.85 25.39
N ARG A 108 -6.27 -18.05 26.64
CA ARG A 108 -6.06 -16.93 27.59
C ARG A 108 -4.80 -16.12 27.30
N THR A 109 -3.87 -16.68 26.55
CA THR A 109 -2.56 -16.10 26.27
C THR A 109 -2.29 -16.16 24.78
N LEU A 110 -1.52 -15.20 24.25
CA LEU A 110 -1.12 -15.25 22.86
C LEU A 110 -0.23 -16.47 22.60
N PRO A 111 -0.54 -17.29 21.58
CA PRO A 111 0.32 -18.38 21.16
C PRO A 111 1.65 -17.83 20.63
N GLY A 112 2.67 -18.69 20.53
CA GLY A 112 3.88 -18.37 19.77
C GLY A 112 3.63 -18.43 18.26
N GLU A 113 4.54 -17.87 17.46
CA GLU A 113 4.40 -17.78 15.99
C GLU A 113 4.31 -19.17 15.33
N GLN A 114 5.14 -20.12 15.77
CA GLN A 114 5.06 -21.51 15.29
C GLN A 114 3.67 -22.13 15.50
N ALA A 115 3.06 -21.89 16.67
CA ALA A 115 1.73 -22.39 16.99
C ALA A 115 0.66 -21.65 16.17
N ALA A 116 0.84 -20.35 15.95
CA ALA A 116 -0.03 -19.58 15.09
C ALA A 116 0.00 -20.10 13.65
N PHE A 117 1.19 -20.29 13.08
CA PHE A 117 1.35 -20.87 11.74
C PHE A 117 0.75 -22.27 11.64
N THR A 118 0.97 -23.14 12.64
CA THR A 118 0.41 -24.49 12.65
C THR A 118 -1.12 -24.49 12.64
N ALA A 119 -1.74 -23.60 13.43
CA ALA A 119 -3.19 -23.47 13.46
C ALA A 119 -3.74 -22.90 12.14
N VAL A 120 -3.09 -21.89 11.57
CA VAL A 120 -3.46 -21.32 10.25
C VAL A 120 -3.33 -22.37 9.15
N ALA A 121 -2.23 -23.14 9.13
CA ALA A 121 -2.05 -24.25 8.20
C ALA A 121 -3.13 -25.34 8.38
N GLY A 122 -3.63 -25.51 9.61
CA GLY A 122 -4.73 -26.42 9.95
C GLY A 122 -6.09 -26.01 9.36
N LEU A 123 -6.28 -24.75 8.94
CA LEU A 123 -7.50 -24.29 8.26
C LEU A 123 -7.65 -24.84 6.84
N GLY A 124 -6.57 -25.42 6.28
CA GLY A 124 -6.51 -25.94 4.93
C GLY A 124 -5.95 -24.91 3.93
N ILE A 125 -5.25 -25.42 2.91
CA ILE A 125 -4.55 -24.60 1.91
C ILE A 125 -5.52 -23.70 1.14
N ASP A 126 -6.72 -24.19 0.81
CA ASP A 126 -7.73 -23.41 0.08
C ASP A 126 -8.18 -22.19 0.89
N THR A 127 -8.51 -22.39 2.17
CA THR A 127 -8.88 -21.31 3.09
C THR A 127 -7.76 -20.28 3.25
N VAL A 128 -6.52 -20.75 3.40
CA VAL A 128 -5.36 -19.86 3.53
C VAL A 128 -5.13 -19.06 2.25
N GLU A 129 -5.26 -19.68 1.08
CA GLU A 129 -5.18 -18.99 -0.20
C GLU A 129 -6.24 -17.88 -0.31
N ASP A 130 -7.51 -18.18 0.00
CA ASP A 130 -8.60 -17.21 -0.07
C ASP A 130 -8.35 -16.02 0.88
N VAL A 131 -7.91 -16.30 2.11
CA VAL A 131 -7.52 -15.26 3.07
C VAL A 131 -6.37 -14.41 2.53
N LEU A 132 -5.32 -15.02 1.97
CA LEU A 132 -4.19 -14.27 1.39
C LEU A 132 -4.64 -13.38 0.22
N LEU A 133 -5.53 -13.86 -0.64
CA LEU A 133 -6.08 -13.08 -1.75
C LEU A 133 -7.00 -11.96 -1.27
N TYR A 134 -7.70 -12.16 -0.17
CA TYR A 134 -8.55 -11.14 0.45
C TYR A 134 -7.74 -9.97 1.02
N HIS A 135 -6.46 -10.18 1.32
CA HIS A 135 -5.54 -9.10 1.73
C HIS A 135 -4.94 -8.32 0.55
N VAL A 136 -5.20 -8.72 -0.70
CA VAL A 136 -4.59 -8.10 -1.89
C VAL A 136 -5.62 -7.30 -2.66
N VAL A 137 -5.33 -6.03 -2.90
CA VAL A 137 -6.12 -5.13 -3.77
C VAL A 137 -5.36 -4.92 -5.08
N PRO A 138 -5.76 -5.60 -6.17
CA PRO A 138 -5.09 -5.50 -7.45
C PRO A 138 -5.34 -4.16 -8.14
N GLY A 139 -4.39 -3.73 -8.99
CA GLY A 139 -4.59 -2.63 -9.95
C GLY A 139 -4.31 -1.22 -9.43
N ALA A 140 -4.10 -1.03 -8.12
CA ALA A 140 -3.82 0.28 -7.54
C ALA A 140 -2.69 0.24 -6.51
N THR A 141 -1.81 1.24 -6.57
CA THR A 141 -0.80 1.52 -5.52
C THR A 141 -1.36 2.63 -4.63
N ILE A 142 -1.92 2.26 -3.48
CA ILE A 142 -2.52 3.18 -2.53
C ILE A 142 -1.47 3.52 -1.49
N ASP A 143 -0.89 4.71 -1.55
CA ASP A 143 0.04 5.18 -0.52
C ASP A 143 -0.68 5.73 0.72
N ARG A 144 0.05 6.04 1.78
CA ARG A 144 -0.48 6.61 3.03
C ARG A 144 -1.33 7.85 2.78
N ARG A 145 -0.94 8.71 1.83
CA ARG A 145 -1.65 9.96 1.56
C ARG A 145 -3.00 9.68 0.88
N ALA A 146 -3.04 8.71 -0.02
CA ALA A 146 -4.26 8.23 -0.65
C ALA A 146 -5.16 7.51 0.36
N ALA A 147 -4.60 6.57 1.14
CA ALA A 147 -5.33 5.80 2.15
C ALA A 147 -6.02 6.70 3.19
N LEU A 148 -5.32 7.74 3.67
CA LEU A 148 -5.89 8.70 4.63
C LEU A 148 -6.97 9.63 4.07
N LYS A 149 -7.25 9.57 2.77
CA LYS A 149 -8.31 10.32 2.08
C LYS A 149 -9.41 9.41 1.53
N ALA A 150 -9.27 8.10 1.70
CA ALA A 150 -10.15 7.09 1.14
C ALA A 150 -11.26 6.69 2.14
N ASP A 151 -11.70 7.60 2.99
CA ASP A 151 -12.76 7.33 3.95
C ASP A 151 -14.08 6.96 3.24
N GLY A 152 -14.68 5.84 3.63
CA GLY A 152 -15.85 5.24 2.99
C GLY A 152 -15.59 4.62 1.61
N ALA A 153 -14.33 4.36 1.23
CA ALA A 153 -14.01 3.73 -0.04
C ALA A 153 -14.08 2.20 0.05
N ASP A 154 -14.75 1.58 -0.92
CA ASP A 154 -14.75 0.13 -1.10
C ASP A 154 -13.56 -0.34 -1.95
N LEU A 155 -12.74 -1.22 -1.40
CA LEU A 155 -11.62 -1.84 -2.09
C LEU A 155 -12.00 -3.25 -2.53
N THR A 156 -12.01 -3.50 -3.84
CA THR A 156 -12.19 -4.86 -4.38
C THR A 156 -10.91 -5.65 -4.21
N THR A 157 -10.98 -6.76 -3.49
CA THR A 157 -9.84 -7.65 -3.23
C THR A 157 -9.64 -8.65 -4.37
N ALA A 158 -8.49 -9.33 -4.41
CA ALA A 158 -8.22 -10.39 -5.38
C ALA A 158 -9.09 -11.63 -5.16
N ALA A 159 -9.66 -11.80 -3.96
CA ALA A 159 -10.68 -12.81 -3.67
C ALA A 159 -12.08 -12.42 -4.23
N GLY A 160 -12.25 -11.21 -4.77
CA GLY A 160 -13.49 -10.72 -5.37
C GLY A 160 -14.46 -10.05 -4.38
N ALA A 161 -14.28 -10.26 -3.07
CA ALA A 161 -15.01 -9.56 -2.03
C ALA A 161 -14.45 -8.14 -1.78
N THR A 162 -15.24 -7.27 -1.17
CA THR A 162 -14.86 -5.89 -0.85
C THR A 162 -14.41 -5.73 0.60
N VAL A 163 -13.58 -4.73 0.84
CA VAL A 163 -13.17 -4.24 2.17
C VAL A 163 -13.40 -2.73 2.18
N GLU A 164 -14.18 -2.22 3.13
CA GLU A 164 -14.43 -0.78 3.28
C GLU A 164 -13.31 -0.14 4.10
N VAL A 165 -12.87 1.05 3.67
CA VAL A 165 -11.86 1.85 4.37
C VAL A 165 -12.56 2.87 5.27
N ASP A 166 -12.34 2.76 6.58
CA ASP A 166 -12.85 3.69 7.60
C ASP A 166 -11.69 4.50 8.22
N VAL A 167 -11.66 5.80 7.96
CA VAL A 167 -10.60 6.71 8.42
C VAL A 167 -11.08 7.52 9.62
N ARG A 168 -10.73 7.07 10.82
CA ARG A 168 -11.13 7.73 12.07
C ARG A 168 -10.12 8.76 12.54
N HIS A 169 -10.63 9.84 13.12
CA HIS A 169 -9.83 10.78 13.89
C HIS A 169 -9.71 10.31 15.34
N CYS A 170 -8.47 10.17 15.83
CA CYS A 170 -8.12 9.85 17.21
C CYS A 170 -7.27 10.98 17.80
N TRP A 171 -7.09 10.98 19.12
CA TRP A 171 -6.33 12.02 19.83
C TRP A 171 -4.85 12.11 19.41
N TYR A 172 -4.30 11.06 18.80
CA TYR A 172 -2.93 10.99 18.26
C TYR A 172 -2.86 11.06 16.72
N GLY A 173 -3.96 11.40 16.04
CA GLY A 173 -4.01 11.56 14.58
C GLY A 173 -5.06 10.68 13.91
N ARG A 174 -4.92 10.48 12.59
CA ARG A 174 -5.84 9.64 11.80
C ARG A 174 -5.40 8.18 11.80
N GLN A 175 -6.35 7.27 11.99
CA GLN A 175 -6.17 5.82 11.92
C GLN A 175 -7.01 5.26 10.77
N VAL A 176 -6.43 4.38 9.97
CA VAL A 176 -7.16 3.67 8.90
C VAL A 176 -7.57 2.31 9.45
N ARG A 177 -8.87 2.03 9.36
CA ARG A 177 -9.50 0.74 9.63
C ARG A 177 -9.99 0.13 8.33
N LEU A 178 -10.02 -1.18 8.33
CA LEU A 178 -10.49 -2.00 7.23
C LEU A 178 -11.65 -2.82 7.76
N ILE A 179 -12.85 -2.48 7.30
CA ILE A 179 -14.08 -3.19 7.63
C ILE A 179 -14.19 -4.33 6.62
N ASP A 180 -14.05 -5.55 7.11
CA ASP A 180 -14.11 -6.75 6.29
C ASP A 180 -15.48 -7.44 6.39
N ALA A 181 -15.57 -8.63 5.80
CA ALA A 181 -16.80 -9.42 5.80
C ALA A 181 -17.07 -10.10 7.15
N ASP A 182 -16.09 -10.16 8.06
CA ASP A 182 -16.25 -10.83 9.35
C ASP A 182 -16.77 -9.85 10.40
N THR A 183 -18.07 -9.94 10.65
CA THR A 183 -18.77 -9.02 11.56
C THR A 183 -18.64 -9.44 13.03
N SER A 184 -18.05 -10.60 13.29
CA SER A 184 -17.95 -11.20 14.63
C SER A 184 -16.74 -10.73 15.43
N ASP A 185 -15.84 -9.98 14.81
CA ASP A 185 -14.60 -9.51 15.43
C ASP A 185 -14.34 -8.02 15.17
N ARG A 186 -13.25 -7.51 15.72
CA ARG A 186 -12.81 -6.13 15.51
C ARG A 186 -12.12 -5.97 14.15
N ASP A 187 -12.48 -4.90 13.45
CA ASP A 187 -11.81 -4.44 12.23
C ASP A 187 -10.29 -4.31 12.36
N ALA A 188 -9.58 -4.69 11.30
CA ALA A 188 -8.14 -4.53 11.20
C ALA A 188 -7.76 -3.05 11.08
N ARG A 189 -6.65 -2.67 11.71
CA ARG A 189 -6.09 -1.32 11.69
C ARG A 189 -4.75 -1.34 11.00
N VAL A 190 -4.52 -0.35 10.14
CA VAL A 190 -3.19 -0.13 9.58
C VAL A 190 -2.26 0.41 10.66
N VAL A 191 -1.20 -0.34 10.96
CA VAL A 191 -0.18 0.00 11.96
C VAL A 191 1.10 0.53 11.33
N VAL A 192 1.44 0.09 10.12
CA VAL A 192 2.59 0.61 9.35
C VAL A 192 2.14 0.88 7.93
N PHE A 193 2.46 2.06 7.42
CA PHE A 193 2.13 2.44 6.05
C PHE A 193 3.35 2.33 5.12
N ASP A 194 3.07 2.17 3.83
CA ASP A 194 4.01 2.37 2.73
C ASP A 194 5.23 1.43 2.75
N ILE A 195 5.02 0.15 3.10
CA ILE A 195 6.02 -0.89 2.87
C ILE A 195 6.27 -1.00 1.36
N ASN A 196 7.55 -1.06 0.95
CA ASN A 196 7.98 -1.09 -0.45
C ASN A 196 7.69 0.20 -1.26
N LYS A 197 7.54 1.35 -0.59
CA LYS A 197 7.28 2.65 -1.25
C LYS A 197 8.24 2.94 -2.40
N GLY A 198 7.68 3.47 -3.49
CA GLY A 198 8.43 3.81 -4.71
C GLY A 198 8.47 2.69 -5.74
N ASN A 199 7.82 1.55 -5.47
CA ASN A 199 7.58 0.47 -6.42
C ASN A 199 6.09 0.38 -6.79
N LYS A 200 5.78 -0.38 -7.84
CA LYS A 200 4.40 -0.65 -8.28
C LYS A 200 3.59 -1.41 -7.23
N GLN A 201 4.25 -2.25 -6.43
CA GLN A 201 3.61 -2.93 -5.31
C GLN A 201 3.90 -2.20 -4.01
N ILE A 202 2.86 -1.91 -3.25
CA ILE A 202 2.96 -1.31 -1.92
C ILE A 202 2.20 -2.17 -0.92
N ALA A 203 2.62 -2.13 0.34
CA ALA A 203 1.88 -2.79 1.40
C ALA A 203 1.70 -1.90 2.63
N HIS A 204 0.67 -2.21 3.39
CA HIS A 204 0.39 -1.61 4.69
C HIS A 204 0.25 -2.73 5.71
N ALA A 205 1.02 -2.67 6.80
CA ALA A 205 0.90 -3.68 7.85
C ALA A 205 -0.37 -3.47 8.66
N VAL A 206 -1.08 -4.56 8.96
CA VAL A 206 -2.32 -4.54 9.74
C VAL A 206 -2.21 -5.37 11.01
N ASP A 207 -2.92 -4.94 12.07
CA ASP A 207 -2.90 -5.60 13.38
C ASP A 207 -3.85 -6.79 13.51
N ARG A 208 -4.65 -7.09 12.47
CA ARG A 208 -5.58 -8.22 12.41
C ARG A 208 -5.63 -8.81 11.01
N VAL A 209 -5.96 -10.10 10.95
CA VAL A 209 -6.14 -10.83 9.69
C VAL A 209 -7.54 -10.50 9.15
N LEU A 210 -7.60 -9.94 7.95
CA LEU A 210 -8.84 -9.75 7.21
C LEU A 210 -9.43 -11.12 6.85
N ARG A 211 -10.73 -11.29 7.08
CA ARG A 211 -11.41 -12.57 6.86
C ARG A 211 -12.54 -12.41 5.85
N PRO A 212 -12.55 -13.22 4.77
CA PRO A 212 -13.59 -13.14 3.75
C PRO A 212 -14.93 -13.75 4.21
N VAL A 213 -14.93 -14.46 5.33
CA VAL A 213 -16.09 -15.13 5.94
C VAL A 213 -15.95 -15.08 7.46
N ASP A 214 -17.08 -15.14 8.17
CA ASP A 214 -17.08 -15.35 9.63
C ASP A 214 -16.38 -16.67 9.95
N LEU A 215 -15.35 -16.62 10.81
CA LEU A 215 -14.74 -17.82 11.36
C LEU A 215 -15.42 -18.22 12.69
N PRO A 216 -15.58 -19.54 12.97
CA PRO A 216 -16.23 -20.04 14.18
C PRO A 216 -15.47 -19.75 15.47
#